data_AF-A0A495QPN8-F1
#
_entry.id   AF-A0A495QPN8-F1
#
_cell.length_a   1.000
_cell.length_b   1.000
_cell.length_c   1.000
_cell.angle_alpha   90.00
_cell.angle_beta   90.00
_cell.angle_gamma   90.00
#
_symmetry.space_group_name_H-M   'P 1'
#
loop_
_entity.id
_entity.type
_entity.pdbx_description
1 polymer ?
#
loop_
_entity_poly.entity_id
_entity_poly.type
_entity_poly.pdbx_seq_one_letter_code
_entity_poly.pdbx_strand_id
1 'polypeptide(L)'
;MTLGPDPAADPDATPVFGVATGAAPGATRAGGPSGARTWHRFHYAVGVFLVAYGVTNLASAVLLWGDRRDEVEGYFGSGPAVAVLVLVKLVEAALLLCAAAGMALRRDLLFVPAMAGWMAGFAMFGVLDVFTARWGGLLQHLLYLAAFVILLFVSYGLSTKAQLAAAPKDAEPGSVRGPGGLTRTQEFALQAINRAAALKNARSRPGRPG
;
A
#
# COMPACT_ATOMS: atom_id res chain seq x y z
N MET A 1 -26.02 32.68 52.21
CA MET A 1 -26.63 33.35 51.04
C MET A 1 -26.09 34.77 50.96
N THR A 2 -25.09 34.98 50.12
CA THR A 2 -24.67 36.29 49.58
C THR A 2 -24.08 35.98 48.21
N LEU A 3 -24.83 36.35 47.17
CA LEU A 3 -24.50 36.17 45.76
C LEU A 3 -23.40 37.16 45.37
N GLY A 4 -22.29 36.68 44.83
CA GLY A 4 -21.26 37.51 44.19
C GLY A 4 -21.71 37.92 42.78
N PRO A 5 -21.49 39.17 42.34
CA PRO A 5 -21.86 39.61 41.01
C PRO A 5 -20.85 39.13 39.95
N ASP A 6 -21.42 38.55 38.89
CA ASP A 6 -20.80 38.14 37.65
C ASP A 6 -20.84 39.32 36.66
N PRO A 7 -19.72 39.82 36.10
CA PRO A 7 -19.75 40.80 35.02
C PRO A 7 -19.50 40.14 33.67
N ALA A 8 -20.60 39.88 32.94
CA ALA A 8 -20.56 39.72 31.50
C ALA A 8 -20.68 41.08 30.79
N ALA A 9 -19.87 41.22 29.74
CA ALA A 9 -19.94 42.15 28.60
C ALA A 9 -19.37 43.58 28.76
N ASP A 10 -18.26 43.81 28.06
CA ASP A 10 -18.14 45.01 27.21
C ASP A 10 -18.33 44.56 25.74
N PRO A 11 -19.40 45.01 25.06
CA PRO A 11 -19.77 44.58 23.72
C PRO A 11 -19.16 45.37 22.54
N ASP A 12 -18.17 46.25 22.72
CA ASP A 12 -17.79 47.23 21.67
C ASP A 12 -16.29 47.33 21.27
N ALA A 13 -15.52 46.25 21.29
CA ALA A 13 -14.11 46.28 20.83
C ALA A 13 -13.82 45.42 19.57
N THR A 14 -14.08 45.95 18.37
CA THR A 14 -13.41 45.56 17.10
C THR A 14 -13.38 46.76 16.12
N PRO A 15 -12.51 46.85 15.08
CA PRO A 15 -11.24 46.18 14.76
C PRO A 15 -10.09 47.18 14.40
N VAL A 16 -8.82 46.75 14.38
CA VAL A 16 -7.76 47.45 13.60
C VAL A 16 -7.04 46.44 12.70
N PHE A 17 -7.15 46.69 11.40
CA PHE A 17 -6.42 46.04 10.33
C PHE A 17 -4.97 46.55 10.25
N GLY A 18 -4.03 45.62 10.07
CA GLY A 18 -2.83 45.81 9.25
C GLY A 18 -1.55 46.28 9.94
N VAL A 19 -0.65 45.34 10.24
CA VAL A 19 0.76 45.44 9.80
C VAL A 19 1.22 44.05 9.38
N ALA A 20 1.51 43.90 8.09
CA ALA A 20 2.27 42.78 7.57
C ALA A 20 3.74 42.95 7.97
N THR A 21 4.26 42.05 8.80
CA THR A 21 5.70 41.91 9.01
C THR A 21 6.15 40.49 8.68
N GLY A 22 6.94 40.37 7.61
CA GLY A 22 7.85 39.25 7.41
C GLY A 22 7.38 38.14 6.47
N ALA A 23 7.27 38.44 5.17
CA ALA A 23 7.42 37.42 4.15
C ALA A 23 8.86 36.89 4.18
N ALA A 24 9.08 35.74 4.83
CA ALA A 24 10.30 34.96 4.66
C ALA A 24 10.24 34.24 3.30
N PRO A 25 11.20 34.45 2.37
CA PRO A 25 11.27 33.69 1.13
C PRO A 25 11.75 32.27 1.48
N GLY A 26 10.81 31.34 1.61
CA GLY A 26 11.13 29.95 1.96
C GLY A 26 10.05 29.20 2.72
N ALA A 27 8.87 29.78 2.96
CA ALA A 27 7.69 29.01 3.33
C ALA A 27 7.21 28.21 2.11
N THR A 28 7.95 27.17 1.74
CA THR A 28 7.37 26.04 1.03
C THR A 28 6.18 25.61 1.86
N ARG A 29 4.99 25.87 1.32
CA ARG A 29 3.70 25.26 1.66
C ARG A 29 3.98 23.93 2.36
N ALA A 30 3.84 23.88 3.68
CA ALA A 30 3.89 22.63 4.41
C ALA A 30 2.92 21.69 3.68
N GLY A 31 3.47 20.59 3.18
CA GLY A 31 2.82 19.74 2.20
C GLY A 31 1.40 19.44 2.63
N GLY A 32 0.48 19.48 1.65
CA GLY A 32 -0.79 18.79 1.76
C GLY A 32 -0.56 17.36 2.27
N PRO A 33 -1.60 16.74 2.86
CA PRO A 33 -1.47 15.56 3.72
C PRO A 33 -0.40 14.66 3.16
N SER A 34 0.68 14.53 3.92
CA SER A 34 1.67 13.47 3.76
C SER A 34 0.89 12.15 3.87
N GLY A 35 0.22 11.78 2.77
CA GLY A 35 -0.15 10.42 2.49
C GLY A 35 1.18 9.72 2.55
N ALA A 36 1.40 9.03 3.67
CA ALA A 36 2.51 8.14 3.85
C ALA A 36 2.72 7.42 2.53
N ARG A 37 3.97 7.24 2.10
CA ARG A 37 4.28 6.33 1.00
C ARG A 37 3.81 4.93 1.42
N THR A 38 2.53 4.65 1.24
CA THR A 38 1.90 3.38 1.61
C THR A 38 2.36 2.29 0.64
N TRP A 39 2.77 2.70 -0.56
CA TRP A 39 3.21 1.82 -1.63
C TRP A 39 4.57 1.18 -1.33
N HIS A 40 4.52 -0.04 -0.79
CA HIS A 40 5.69 -0.89 -0.65
C HIS A 40 6.10 -1.47 -2.01
N ARG A 41 7.41 -1.54 -2.30
CA ARG A 41 7.96 -2.14 -3.54
C ARG A 41 7.49 -3.59 -3.77
N PHE A 42 7.11 -4.31 -2.72
CA PHE A 42 6.55 -5.66 -2.83
C PHE A 42 5.22 -5.71 -3.61
N HIS A 43 4.44 -4.62 -3.65
CA HIS A 43 3.18 -4.56 -4.40
C HIS A 43 3.38 -4.66 -5.92
N TYR A 44 4.58 -4.40 -6.44
CA TYR A 44 4.84 -4.54 -7.89
C TYR A 44 4.70 -5.99 -8.37
N ALA A 45 5.21 -6.96 -7.63
CA ALA A 45 5.14 -8.35 -8.07
C ALA A 45 3.70 -8.88 -8.02
N VAL A 46 2.99 -8.59 -6.93
CA VAL A 46 1.56 -8.92 -6.80
C VAL A 46 0.76 -8.21 -7.89
N GLY A 47 1.08 -6.96 -8.20
CA GLY A 47 0.35 -6.16 -9.18
C GLY A 47 0.58 -6.63 -10.60
N VAL A 48 1.82 -6.97 -10.96
CA VAL A 48 2.15 -7.57 -12.26
C VAL A 48 1.45 -8.91 -12.42
N PHE A 49 1.44 -9.74 -11.38
CA PHE A 49 0.69 -10.99 -11.39
C PHE A 49 -0.80 -10.76 -11.63
N LEU A 50 -1.44 -9.85 -10.87
CA LEU A 50 -2.86 -9.53 -11.04
C LEU A 50 -3.20 -9.00 -12.43
N VAL A 51 -2.33 -8.16 -12.99
CA VAL A 51 -2.51 -7.66 -14.36
C VAL A 51 -2.38 -8.77 -15.38
N ALA A 52 -1.34 -9.60 -15.29
CA ALA A 52 -1.13 -10.72 -16.20
C ALA A 52 -2.28 -11.75 -16.11
N TYR A 53 -2.72 -12.06 -14.89
CA TYR A 53 -3.87 -12.92 -14.64
C TYR A 53 -5.15 -12.35 -15.24
N GLY A 54 -5.46 -11.08 -14.96
CA GLY A 54 -6.66 -10.42 -15.48
C GLY A 54 -6.67 -10.36 -17.01
N VAL A 55 -5.53 -10.03 -17.64
CA VAL A 55 -5.39 -10.04 -19.11
C VAL A 55 -5.60 -11.45 -19.67
N THR A 56 -4.98 -12.46 -19.06
CA THR A 56 -5.14 -13.86 -19.48
C THR A 56 -6.58 -14.33 -19.34
N ASN A 57 -7.27 -13.92 -18.27
CA ASN A 57 -8.66 -14.28 -18.04
C ASN A 57 -9.60 -13.64 -19.07
N LEU A 58 -9.39 -12.37 -19.41
CA LEU A 58 -10.15 -11.69 -20.47
C LEU A 58 -9.85 -12.27 -21.85
N ALA A 59 -8.58 -12.55 -22.16
CA ALA A 59 -8.21 -13.19 -23.43
C ALA A 59 -8.83 -14.59 -23.54
N SER A 60 -8.74 -15.40 -22.48
CA SER A 60 -9.39 -16.71 -22.42
C SER A 60 -10.90 -16.61 -22.57
N ALA A 61 -11.55 -15.57 -22.02
CA ALA A 61 -12.98 -15.37 -22.18
C ALA A 61 -13.37 -15.08 -23.64
N VAL A 62 -12.54 -14.35 -24.40
CA VAL A 62 -12.77 -14.11 -25.83
C VAL A 62 -12.58 -15.40 -26.62
N LEU A 63 -11.54 -16.18 -26.31
CA LEU A 63 -11.21 -17.42 -27.04
C LEU A 63 -12.18 -18.56 -26.73
N LEU A 64 -12.66 -18.66 -25.48
CA LEU A 64 -13.48 -19.74 -24.96
C LEU A 64 -14.88 -19.25 -24.59
N TRP A 65 -15.40 -18.27 -25.32
CA TRP A 65 -16.66 -17.60 -24.98
C TRP A 65 -17.84 -18.57 -24.88
N GLY A 66 -17.90 -19.56 -25.79
CA GLY A 66 -18.93 -20.60 -25.79
C GLY A 66 -18.93 -21.42 -24.50
N ASP A 67 -17.78 -22.03 -24.18
CA ASP A 67 -17.60 -22.83 -22.95
C ASP A 67 -17.97 -22.02 -21.69
N ARG A 68 -17.60 -20.73 -21.65
CA ARG A 68 -17.94 -19.84 -20.53
C ARG A 68 -19.42 -19.50 -20.46
N ARG A 69 -20.08 -19.32 -21.60
CA ARG A 69 -21.53 -19.12 -21.64
C ARG A 69 -22.25 -20.37 -21.13
N ASP A 70 -21.84 -21.55 -21.58
CA ASP A 70 -22.44 -22.83 -21.19
C ASP A 70 -22.25 -23.09 -19.69
N GLU A 71 -21.07 -22.74 -19.16
CA GLU A 71 -20.78 -22.78 -17.73
C GLU A 71 -21.74 -21.88 -16.92
N VAL A 72 -21.95 -20.63 -17.35
CA VAL A 72 -22.87 -19.67 -16.70
C VAL A 72 -24.34 -20.10 -16.84
N GLU A 73 -24.71 -20.66 -17.98
CA GLU A 73 -26.04 -21.24 -18.22
C GLU A 73 -26.34 -22.37 -17.23
N GLY A 74 -25.34 -23.16 -16.86
CA GLY A 74 -25.45 -24.17 -15.80
C GLY A 74 -25.79 -23.62 -14.41
N TYR A 75 -25.57 -22.33 -14.14
CA TYR A 75 -25.90 -21.69 -12.86
C TYR A 75 -27.19 -20.87 -12.91
N PHE A 76 -27.45 -20.17 -14.01
CA PHE A 76 -28.53 -19.16 -14.11
C PHE A 76 -29.60 -19.49 -15.16
N GLY A 77 -29.46 -20.59 -15.89
CA GLY A 77 -30.31 -20.95 -17.03
C GLY A 77 -29.97 -20.20 -18.32
N SER A 78 -30.59 -20.64 -19.43
CA SER A 78 -30.23 -20.23 -20.79
C SER A 78 -30.51 -18.76 -21.13
N GLY A 79 -31.53 -18.18 -20.48
CA GLY A 79 -32.01 -16.82 -20.72
C GLY A 79 -31.00 -15.73 -20.34
N PRO A 80 -30.57 -15.62 -19.07
CA PRO A 80 -29.71 -14.53 -18.61
C PRO A 80 -28.21 -14.78 -18.84
N ALA A 81 -27.78 -15.96 -19.29
CA ALA A 81 -26.37 -16.38 -19.27
C ALA A 81 -25.42 -15.38 -19.96
N VAL A 82 -25.79 -14.86 -21.15
CA VAL A 82 -24.97 -13.87 -21.85
C VAL A 82 -24.90 -12.55 -21.11
N ALA A 83 -26.03 -12.05 -20.60
CA ALA A 83 -26.06 -10.78 -19.87
C ALA A 83 -25.22 -10.86 -18.57
N VAL A 84 -25.34 -11.97 -17.84
CA VAL A 84 -24.54 -12.25 -16.64
C VAL A 84 -23.06 -12.35 -17.00
N LEU A 85 -22.71 -13.10 -18.05
CA LEU A 85 -21.31 -13.24 -18.46
C LEU A 85 -20.70 -11.90 -18.86
N VAL A 86 -21.42 -11.07 -19.64
CA VAL A 86 -20.97 -9.71 -19.99
C VAL A 86 -20.76 -8.88 -18.73
N LEU A 87 -21.71 -8.89 -17.78
CA LEU A 87 -21.57 -8.15 -16.52
C LEU A 87 -20.33 -8.60 -15.74
N VAL A 88 -20.11 -9.91 -15.62
CA VAL A 88 -18.92 -10.47 -14.95
C VAL A 88 -17.64 -9.97 -15.64
N LYS A 89 -17.59 -9.96 -16.97
CA LYS A 89 -16.40 -9.48 -17.70
C LYS A 89 -16.18 -7.97 -17.57
N LEU A 90 -17.24 -7.17 -17.44
CA LEU A 90 -17.10 -5.75 -17.12
C LEU A 90 -16.52 -5.56 -15.72
N VAL A 91 -16.95 -6.35 -14.74
CA VAL A 91 -16.38 -6.33 -13.37
C VAL A 91 -14.92 -6.76 -13.39
N GLU A 92 -14.57 -7.86 -14.05
CA GLU A 92 -13.18 -8.32 -14.19
C GLU A 92 -12.28 -7.28 -14.88
N ALA A 93 -12.78 -6.63 -15.94
CA ALA A 93 -12.07 -5.55 -16.60
C ALA A 93 -11.85 -4.35 -15.66
N ALA A 94 -12.85 -3.98 -14.86
CA ALA A 94 -12.69 -2.93 -13.85
C ALA A 94 -11.66 -3.32 -12.77
N LEU A 95 -11.65 -4.57 -12.31
CA LEU A 95 -10.64 -5.06 -11.37
C LEU A 95 -9.22 -5.02 -11.96
N LEU A 96 -9.08 -5.39 -13.24
CA LEU A 96 -7.82 -5.28 -13.98
C LEU A 96 -7.36 -3.82 -14.08
N LEU A 97 -8.27 -2.90 -14.42
CA LEU A 97 -7.97 -1.47 -14.49
C LEU A 97 -7.58 -0.90 -13.12
N CYS A 98 -8.25 -1.32 -12.04
CA CYS A 98 -7.87 -0.96 -10.67
C CYS A 98 -6.47 -1.44 -10.31
N ALA A 99 -6.11 -2.69 -10.67
CA ALA A 99 -4.77 -3.22 -10.45
C ALA A 99 -3.70 -2.42 -11.23
N ALA A 100 -3.96 -2.14 -12.52
CA ALA A 100 -3.06 -1.37 -13.37
C ALA A 100 -2.91 0.08 -12.88
N ALA A 101 -4.03 0.73 -12.54
CA ALA A 101 -4.03 2.10 -12.00
C ALA A 101 -3.35 2.16 -10.63
N GLY A 102 -3.58 1.17 -9.76
CA GLY A 102 -2.90 1.04 -8.47
C GLY A 102 -1.38 0.99 -8.64
N MET A 103 -0.89 0.21 -9.61
CA MET A 103 0.54 0.15 -9.93
C MET A 103 1.08 1.45 -10.54
N ALA A 104 0.39 2.03 -11.51
CA ALA A 104 0.83 3.23 -12.20
C ALA A 104 0.86 4.46 -11.28
N LEU A 105 -0.19 4.61 -10.46
CA LEU A 105 -0.36 5.73 -9.53
C LEU A 105 0.29 5.46 -8.16
N ARG A 106 0.78 4.24 -7.92
CA ARG A 106 1.36 3.80 -6.64
C ARG A 106 0.43 4.06 -5.45
N ARG A 107 -0.84 3.68 -5.59
CA ARG A 107 -1.89 3.86 -4.58
C ARG A 107 -2.45 2.52 -4.12
N ASP A 108 -2.17 2.11 -2.89
CA ASP A 108 -2.65 0.82 -2.36
C ASP A 108 -4.18 0.76 -2.22
N LEU A 109 -4.83 1.90 -2.02
CA LEU A 109 -6.30 1.98 -1.98
C LEU A 109 -6.97 1.47 -3.26
N LEU A 110 -6.30 1.56 -4.42
CA LEU A 110 -6.80 0.99 -5.69
C LEU A 110 -6.46 -0.50 -5.84
N PHE A 111 -5.49 -0.98 -5.06
CA PHE A 111 -4.99 -2.33 -5.12
C PHE A 111 -5.83 -3.30 -4.27
N VAL A 112 -6.29 -2.84 -3.10
CA VAL A 112 -7.18 -3.59 -2.21
C VAL A 112 -8.45 -4.08 -2.92
N PRO A 113 -9.23 -3.24 -3.62
CA PRO A 113 -10.44 -3.70 -4.30
C PRO A 113 -10.15 -4.69 -5.42
N ALA A 114 -9.02 -4.55 -6.14
CA ALA A 114 -8.62 -5.52 -7.15
C ALA A 114 -8.38 -6.90 -6.50
N MET A 115 -7.52 -6.96 -5.49
CA MET A 115 -7.19 -8.21 -4.79
C MET A 115 -8.43 -8.85 -4.14
N ALA A 116 -9.23 -8.05 -3.42
CA ALA A 116 -10.45 -8.53 -2.78
C ALA A 116 -11.48 -9.02 -3.81
N GLY A 117 -11.64 -8.31 -4.92
CA GLY A 117 -12.59 -8.67 -5.99
C GLY A 117 -12.25 -10.01 -6.64
N TRP A 118 -10.97 -10.26 -6.93
CA TRP A 118 -10.55 -11.56 -7.48
C TRP A 118 -10.79 -12.70 -6.49
N MET A 119 -10.52 -12.50 -5.19
CA MET A 119 -10.79 -13.50 -4.16
C MET A 119 -12.29 -13.75 -3.96
N ALA A 120 -13.09 -12.68 -3.97
CA ALA A 120 -14.54 -12.78 -3.90
C ALA A 120 -15.12 -13.54 -5.10
N GLY A 121 -14.55 -13.38 -6.30
CA GLY A 121 -14.95 -14.15 -7.48
C GLY A 121 -14.82 -15.66 -7.27
N PHE A 122 -13.67 -16.14 -6.82
CA PHE A 122 -13.47 -17.56 -6.51
C PHE A 122 -14.41 -18.06 -5.41
N ALA A 123 -14.59 -17.27 -4.35
CA ALA A 123 -15.50 -17.63 -3.26
C ALA A 123 -16.95 -17.73 -3.74
N MET A 124 -17.38 -16.82 -4.62
CA MET A 124 -18.73 -16.82 -5.18
C MET A 124 -19.00 -18.08 -6.02
N PHE A 125 -18.05 -18.51 -6.87
CA PHE A 125 -18.19 -19.76 -7.62
C PHE A 125 -18.31 -20.97 -6.70
N GLY A 126 -17.51 -21.05 -5.63
CA GLY A 126 -17.63 -22.12 -4.64
C GLY A 126 -19.00 -22.15 -3.94
N VAL A 127 -19.55 -20.98 -3.60
CA VAL A 127 -20.91 -20.87 -3.04
C VAL A 127 -21.95 -21.36 -4.06
N LEU A 128 -21.84 -20.95 -5.32
CA LEU A 128 -22.76 -21.39 -6.39
C LEU A 128 -22.69 -22.90 -6.62
N ASP A 129 -21.50 -23.50 -6.59
CA ASP A 129 -21.36 -24.95 -6.75
C ASP A 129 -22.00 -25.73 -5.62
N VAL A 130 -21.90 -25.24 -4.38
CA VAL A 130 -22.56 -25.86 -3.22
C VAL A 130 -24.08 -25.79 -3.37
N PHE A 131 -24.63 -24.62 -3.74
CA PHE A 131 -26.07 -24.46 -3.93
C PHE A 131 -26.63 -25.24 -5.13
N THR A 132 -25.81 -25.45 -6.17
CA THR A 132 -26.20 -26.24 -7.35
C THR A 132 -25.80 -27.72 -7.25
N ALA A 133 -25.27 -28.15 -6.10
CA ALA A 133 -24.79 -29.52 -5.84
C ALA A 133 -23.74 -30.03 -6.86
N ARG A 134 -22.94 -29.13 -7.44
CA ARG A 134 -21.91 -29.42 -8.44
C ARG A 134 -20.57 -29.71 -7.78
N TRP A 135 -20.46 -30.83 -7.08
CA TRP A 135 -19.23 -31.21 -6.35
C TRP A 135 -17.96 -31.27 -7.22
N GLY A 136 -18.10 -31.69 -8.48
CA GLY A 136 -16.98 -31.65 -9.44
C GLY A 136 -16.52 -30.23 -9.78
N GLY A 137 -17.49 -29.31 -9.97
CA GLY A 137 -17.21 -27.88 -10.15
C GLY A 137 -16.57 -27.27 -8.91
N LEU A 138 -17.07 -27.61 -7.72
CA LEU A 138 -16.51 -27.15 -6.45
C LEU A 138 -15.03 -27.51 -6.32
N LEU A 139 -14.68 -28.78 -6.58
CA LEU A 139 -13.30 -29.23 -6.52
C LEU A 139 -12.42 -28.47 -7.51
N GLN A 140 -12.89 -28.27 -8.74
CA GLN A 140 -12.19 -27.51 -9.77
C GLN A 140 -11.95 -26.05 -9.34
N HIS A 141 -12.96 -25.37 -8.83
CA HIS A 141 -12.84 -23.98 -8.36
C HIS A 141 -11.93 -23.87 -7.12
N LEU A 142 -11.95 -24.84 -6.21
CA LEU A 142 -11.03 -24.89 -5.08
C LEU A 142 -9.58 -25.11 -5.54
N LEU A 143 -9.35 -25.96 -6.54
CA LEU A 143 -8.02 -26.15 -7.14
C LEU A 143 -7.54 -24.86 -7.83
N TYR A 144 -8.42 -24.15 -8.52
CA TYR A 144 -8.08 -22.86 -9.13
C TYR A 144 -7.77 -21.79 -8.09
N LEU A 145 -8.55 -21.71 -7.00
CA LEU A 145 -8.27 -20.82 -5.89
C LEU A 145 -6.92 -21.15 -5.25
N ALA A 146 -6.66 -22.44 -4.98
CA ALA A 146 -5.40 -22.89 -4.41
C ALA A 146 -4.21 -22.55 -5.32
N ALA A 147 -4.32 -22.83 -6.62
CA ALA A 147 -3.31 -22.47 -7.60
C ALA A 147 -3.09 -20.95 -7.61
N PHE A 148 -4.14 -20.15 -7.67
CA PHE A 148 -4.04 -18.68 -7.64
C PHE A 148 -3.33 -18.18 -6.38
N VAL A 149 -3.69 -18.70 -5.19
CA VAL A 149 -3.05 -18.35 -3.92
C VAL A 149 -1.58 -18.75 -3.92
N ILE A 150 -1.24 -19.96 -4.40
CA ILE A 150 0.14 -20.41 -4.53
C ILE A 150 0.93 -19.48 -5.46
N LEU A 151 0.39 -19.14 -6.63
CA LEU A 151 1.05 -18.23 -7.57
C LEU A 151 1.22 -16.83 -6.98
N LEU A 152 0.27 -16.35 -6.19
CA LEU A 152 0.41 -15.10 -5.43
C LEU A 152 1.57 -15.17 -4.43
N PHE A 153 1.62 -16.24 -3.64
CA PHE A 153 2.70 -16.45 -2.67
C PHE A 153 4.06 -16.58 -3.34
N VAL A 154 4.15 -17.31 -4.46
CA VAL A 154 5.38 -17.45 -5.24
C VAL A 154 5.79 -16.10 -5.82
N SER A 155 4.86 -15.35 -6.39
CA SER A 155 5.12 -14.00 -6.92
C SER A 155 5.65 -13.06 -5.82
N TYR A 156 5.06 -13.13 -4.63
CA TYR A 156 5.50 -12.37 -3.47
C TYR A 156 6.89 -12.83 -2.97
N GLY A 157 7.10 -14.14 -2.81
CA GLY A 157 8.36 -14.71 -2.31
C GLY A 157 9.54 -14.58 -3.27
N LEU A 158 9.31 -14.62 -4.58
CA LEU A 158 10.35 -14.33 -5.57
C LEU A 158 10.71 -12.84 -5.56
N SER A 159 9.75 -11.96 -5.33
CA SER A 159 9.99 -10.52 -5.17
C SER A 159 10.86 -10.20 -3.96
N THR A 160 10.63 -10.88 -2.82
CA THR A 160 11.48 -10.70 -1.63
C THR A 160 12.91 -11.18 -1.88
N LYS A 161 13.08 -12.35 -2.50
CA LYS A 161 14.40 -12.86 -2.87
C LYS A 161 15.14 -11.96 -3.86
N ALA A 162 14.45 -11.46 -4.89
CA ALA A 162 15.04 -10.55 -5.86
C ALA A 162 15.47 -9.22 -5.23
N GLN A 163 14.69 -8.69 -4.29
CA GLN A 163 15.04 -7.46 -3.56
C GLN A 163 16.22 -7.67 -2.61
N LEU A 164 16.30 -8.82 -1.94
CA LEU A 164 17.45 -9.18 -1.10
C LEU A 164 18.73 -9.37 -1.94
N ALA A 165 18.62 -9.97 -3.12
CA ALA A 165 19.74 -10.15 -4.04
C ALA A 165 20.22 -8.84 -4.67
N ALA A 166 19.31 -7.87 -4.88
CA ALA A 166 19.60 -6.54 -5.41
C ALA A 166 20.03 -5.53 -4.33
N ALA A 167 20.04 -5.90 -3.05
CA ALA A 167 20.56 -5.06 -1.99
C ALA A 167 22.07 -4.84 -2.21
N PRO A 168 22.58 -3.60 -2.17
CA PRO A 168 24.00 -3.33 -2.37
C PRO A 168 24.85 -4.16 -1.41
N LYS A 169 25.75 -5.00 -1.94
CA LYS A 169 26.70 -5.78 -1.13
C LYS A 169 27.83 -4.95 -0.51
N ASP A 170 27.88 -3.67 -0.83
CA ASP A 170 28.96 -2.77 -0.42
C ASP A 170 28.44 -1.78 0.63
N ALA A 171 28.18 -2.29 1.82
CA ALA A 171 28.37 -1.51 3.03
C ALA A 171 29.71 -1.96 3.64
N GLU A 172 30.81 -1.57 2.99
CA GLU A 172 32.10 -1.55 3.67
C GLU A 172 31.93 -0.71 4.97
N PRO A 173 32.43 -1.20 6.12
CA PRO A 173 32.43 -0.43 7.36
C PRO A 173 33.38 0.77 7.21
N GLY A 174 32.90 1.86 6.60
CA GLY A 174 33.70 3.07 6.41
C GLY A 174 33.20 4.05 5.35
N SER A 175 32.29 3.68 4.45
CA SER A 175 31.83 4.63 3.42
C SER A 175 30.75 5.58 3.95
N VAL A 176 31.17 6.82 4.20
CA VAL A 176 30.29 7.95 4.52
C VAL A 176 29.35 8.19 3.34
N ARG A 177 28.06 7.89 3.52
CA ARG A 177 27.02 8.16 2.52
C ARG A 177 25.90 9.00 3.15
N GLY A 178 25.87 10.29 2.84
CA GLY A 178 24.62 11.06 2.83
C GLY A 178 23.77 10.64 1.61
N PRO A 179 22.43 10.80 1.61
CA PRO A 179 21.70 11.91 2.20
C PRO A 179 20.58 11.41 3.12
N GLY A 180 20.88 11.36 4.40
CA GLY A 180 19.94 11.13 5.48
C GLY A 180 20.56 11.77 6.70
N GLY A 181 20.56 13.11 6.71
CA GLY A 181 21.05 13.87 7.84
C GLY A 181 20.38 13.32 9.09
N LEU A 182 21.21 12.88 10.04
CA LEU A 182 20.78 12.56 11.39
C LEU A 182 19.85 13.70 11.82
N THR A 183 18.67 13.36 12.35
CA THR A 183 17.77 14.42 12.81
C THR A 183 18.55 15.32 13.78
N ARG A 184 18.29 16.64 13.84
CA ARG A 184 19.08 17.56 14.69
C ARG A 184 19.29 17.00 16.11
N THR A 185 18.30 16.27 16.64
CA THR A 185 18.38 15.56 17.92
C THR A 185 19.42 14.44 17.96
N GLN A 186 19.55 13.65 16.88
CA GLN A 186 20.59 12.62 16.74
C GLN A 186 21.99 13.23 16.60
N GLU A 187 22.12 14.36 15.91
CA GLU A 187 23.39 15.11 15.84
C GLU A 187 23.81 15.62 17.23
N PHE A 188 22.87 16.16 18.01
CA PHE A 188 23.12 16.56 19.40
C PHE A 188 23.51 15.39 20.29
N ALA A 189 22.83 14.25 20.16
CA ALA A 189 23.15 13.05 20.93
C ALA A 189 24.57 12.54 20.62
N LEU A 190 24.97 12.54 19.35
CA LEU A 190 26.32 12.14 18.92
C LEU A 190 27.39 13.12 19.41
N GLN A 191 27.13 14.43 19.36
CA GLN A 191 28.04 15.43 19.93
C GLN A 191 28.19 15.28 21.45
N ALA A 192 27.10 15.00 22.16
CA ALA A 192 27.13 14.77 23.60
C ALA A 192 27.95 13.53 23.98
N ILE A 193 27.79 12.43 23.26
CA ILE A 193 28.56 11.18 23.46
C ILE A 193 30.04 11.41 23.18
N ASN A 194 30.39 12.07 22.08
CA ASN A 194 31.78 12.37 21.73
C ASN A 194 32.45 13.29 22.76
N ARG A 195 31.71 14.26 23.30
CA ARG A 195 32.20 15.14 24.37
C ARG A 195 32.43 14.39 25.67
N ALA A 196 31.53 13.48 26.05
CA ALA A 196 31.68 12.65 27.24
C ALA A 196 32.87 11.68 27.12
N ALA A 197 33.10 11.09 25.94
CA ALA A 197 34.25 10.23 25.67
C ALA A 197 35.58 11.00 25.74
N ALA A 198 35.63 12.22 25.18
CA ALA A 198 36.81 13.08 25.25
C ALA A 198 37.15 13.48 26.71
N LEU A 199 36.14 13.80 27.52
CA LEU A 199 36.33 14.11 28.94
C LEU A 199 36.80 12.89 29.76
N LYS A 200 36.29 11.70 29.43
CA LYS A 200 36.76 10.44 30.05
C LYS A 200 38.23 10.19 29.73
N ASN A 201 38.63 10.35 28.47
CA ASN A 201 40.02 10.16 28.02
C ASN A 201 40.98 11.21 28.62
N ALA A 202 40.54 12.46 28.80
CA ALA A 202 41.33 13.49 29.46
C ALA A 202 41.56 13.21 30.95
N ARG A 203 40.57 12.62 31.64
CA ARG A 203 40.67 12.24 33.06
C ARG A 203 41.54 11.00 33.28
N SER A 204 41.66 10.13 32.27
CA SER A 204 42.50 8.92 32.29
C SER A 204 43.97 9.16 31.95
N ARG A 205 44.42 10.41 31.78
CA ARG A 205 45.83 10.75 31.55
C ARG A 205 46.50 11.21 32.86
N PRO A 206 47.02 10.30 33.70
CA PRO A 206 47.83 10.70 34.85
C PRO A 206 49.11 11.38 34.37
N GLY A 207 49.48 12.46 35.06
CA GLY A 207 50.62 13.31 34.75
C GLY A 207 51.91 12.50 34.60
N ARG A 208 52.64 12.80 33.53
CA ARG A 208 54.00 12.30 33.33
C ARG A 208 54.89 13.09 34.31
N PRO A 209 55.51 12.48 35.33
CA PRO A 209 56.51 13.18 36.13
C PRO A 209 57.74 13.42 35.26
N GLY A 210 58.23 14.65 35.26
CA GLY A 210 59.57 14.99 34.80
C GLY A 210 60.62 14.67 35.86
#